data_AF-A0A2U8XBU5-F1
#
_entry.id   AF-A0A2U8XBU5-F1
#
_cell.length_a   1.000
_cell.length_b   1.000
_cell.length_c   1.000
_cell.angle_alpha   90.00
_cell.angle_beta   90.00
_cell.angle_gamma   90.00
#
_symmetry.space_group_name_H-M   'P 1'
#
loop_
_entity.id
_entity.type
_entity.pdbx_description
1 polymer ?
#
loop_
_entity_poly.entity_id
_entity_poly.type
_entity_poly.pdbx_seq_one_letter_code
_entity_poly.pdbx_strand_id
1 'polypeptide(L)'
;MARFAPLVALLLLLVAPALAEPPPTVAPGAAQSVQLQPVAIYGPDGRVVSFPDPNRTMVMPFVRATGSGFIFPATSSPQQFLVTQPTGTTTYRAYNPCAAADVRITSVSALEPIVAVATEYPGVARITSRTGAVDRFSGTRFGRGAETLGSAANPMGGPNRIVSIMIVPIPGYPADLSGMTCEFELMYGNGG
;
A
#
# COMPACT_ATOMS: atom_id res chain seq x y z
N MET A 1 24.52 78.57 -39.11
CA MET A 1 23.05 78.72 -39.22
C MET A 1 22.45 77.39 -39.61
N ALA A 2 21.81 76.69 -38.68
CA ALA A 2 20.80 75.66 -38.96
C ALA A 2 20.14 75.32 -37.61
N ARG A 3 18.81 75.36 -37.61
CA ARG A 3 17.95 75.37 -36.44
C ARG A 3 17.44 73.95 -36.13
N PHE A 4 17.34 73.68 -34.84
CA PHE A 4 16.33 72.89 -34.13
C PHE A 4 16.14 71.40 -34.45
N ALA A 5 16.26 70.62 -33.37
CA ALA A 5 16.10 69.18 -33.26
C ALA A 5 14.66 68.69 -33.51
N PRO A 6 14.48 67.44 -33.95
CA PRO A 6 13.25 66.70 -33.75
C PRO A 6 13.41 65.66 -32.63
N LEU A 7 12.33 65.54 -31.87
CA LEU A 7 12.09 64.64 -30.77
C LEU A 7 11.12 63.57 -31.28
N VAL A 8 11.56 62.33 -31.49
CA VAL A 8 10.67 61.17 -31.64
C VAL A 8 11.34 59.96 -31.00
N ALA A 9 10.65 59.41 -30.00
CA ALA A 9 11.03 58.27 -29.20
C ALA A 9 11.09 56.98 -30.03
N LEU A 10 12.18 56.22 -29.88
CA LEU A 10 12.21 54.81 -30.23
C LEU A 10 12.61 54.02 -28.97
N LEU A 11 11.59 53.47 -28.33
CA LEU A 11 11.65 52.60 -27.17
C LEU A 11 12.28 51.26 -27.61
N LEU A 12 13.60 51.11 -27.44
CA LEU A 12 14.24 49.81 -27.55
C LEU A 12 13.83 48.94 -26.35
N LEU A 13 12.98 47.95 -26.59
CA LEU A 13 12.79 46.81 -25.69
C LEU A 13 14.11 46.04 -25.56
N LEU A 14 14.84 46.29 -24.48
CA LEU A 14 15.83 45.36 -23.95
C LEU A 14 15.08 44.20 -23.28
N VAL A 15 15.00 43.08 -24.00
CA VAL A 15 14.60 41.78 -23.45
C VAL A 15 15.69 41.34 -22.47
N ALA A 16 15.45 41.53 -21.17
CA ALA A 16 16.21 40.85 -20.14
C ALA A 16 15.65 39.42 -20.01
N PRO A 17 16.47 38.36 -20.07
CA PRO A 17 16.02 37.04 -19.67
C PRO A 17 15.78 37.08 -18.16
N ALA A 18 14.56 36.75 -17.73
CA ALA A 18 14.26 36.52 -16.33
C ALA A 18 15.20 35.40 -15.83
N LEU A 19 16.16 35.76 -14.98
CA LEU A 19 16.90 34.80 -14.17
C LEU A 19 15.87 34.01 -13.37
N ALA A 20 15.72 32.73 -13.68
CA ALA A 20 14.94 31.82 -12.86
C ALA A 20 15.63 31.73 -11.49
N GLU A 21 14.98 32.23 -10.45
CA GLU A 21 15.41 32.00 -9.07
C GLU A 21 15.44 30.50 -8.80
N PRO A 22 16.48 29.97 -8.12
CA PRO A 22 16.49 28.58 -7.70
C PRO A 22 15.32 28.34 -6.71
N PRO A 23 14.67 27.17 -6.77
CA PRO A 23 13.57 26.87 -5.86
C PRO A 23 14.06 26.90 -4.40
N PRO A 24 13.21 27.33 -3.45
CA PRO A 24 13.62 27.49 -2.06
C PRO A 24 14.04 26.15 -1.46
N THR A 25 15.17 26.13 -0.78
CA THR A 25 15.69 24.95 -0.09
C THR A 25 14.81 24.63 1.11
N VAL A 26 14.09 23.51 1.07
CA VAL A 26 13.23 23.05 2.17
C VAL A 26 14.07 22.26 3.17
N ALA A 27 14.16 22.74 4.41
CA ALA A 27 14.83 22.01 5.49
C ALA A 27 14.01 20.76 5.89
N PRO A 28 14.65 19.63 6.24
CA PRO A 28 13.94 18.43 6.66
C PRO A 28 13.14 18.69 7.95
N GLY A 29 11.82 18.51 7.92
CA GLY A 29 10.95 18.59 9.10
C GLY A 29 10.12 19.87 9.25
N ALA A 30 10.18 20.82 8.31
CA ALA A 30 9.25 21.95 8.31
C ALA A 30 7.86 21.51 7.83
N ALA A 31 6.81 21.85 8.59
CA ALA A 31 5.43 21.65 8.16
C ALA A 31 5.14 22.53 6.95
N GLN A 32 5.10 21.94 5.75
CA GLN A 32 4.72 22.65 4.54
C GLN A 32 3.20 22.73 4.47
N SER A 33 2.65 23.92 4.72
CA SER A 33 1.30 24.24 4.25
C SER A 33 1.36 24.38 2.74
N VAL A 34 1.10 23.29 2.02
CA VAL A 34 0.88 23.35 0.58
C VAL A 34 -0.45 24.08 0.36
N GLN A 35 -0.39 25.40 0.13
CA GLN A 35 -1.53 26.12 -0.43
C GLN A 35 -1.69 25.63 -1.87
N LEU A 36 -2.58 24.65 -2.06
CA LEU A 36 -3.03 24.23 -3.38
C LEU A 36 -3.74 25.43 -4.03
N GLN A 37 -3.04 26.16 -4.88
CA GLN A 37 -3.67 27.16 -5.73
C GLN A 37 -4.65 26.41 -6.66
N PRO A 38 -5.92 26.82 -6.74
CA PRO A 38 -6.89 26.14 -7.59
C PRO A 38 -6.44 26.27 -9.04
N VAL A 39 -6.12 25.13 -9.66
CA VAL A 39 -5.81 25.05 -11.08
C VAL A 39 -7.12 25.21 -11.85
N ALA A 40 -7.24 26.27 -12.64
CA ALA A 40 -8.39 26.48 -13.52
C ALA A 40 -8.43 25.37 -14.59
N ILE A 41 -9.58 24.69 -14.71
CA ILE A 41 -9.78 23.69 -15.76
C ILE A 41 -10.33 24.42 -17.00
N TYR A 42 -9.57 24.38 -18.09
CA TYR A 42 -9.93 24.99 -19.36
C TYR A 42 -10.57 23.97 -20.30
N GLY A 43 -11.65 24.38 -20.96
CA GLY A 43 -12.32 23.61 -22.00
C GLY A 43 -11.53 23.64 -23.33
N PRO A 44 -11.93 22.83 -24.33
CA PRO A 44 -11.28 22.79 -25.63
C PRO A 44 -11.38 24.12 -26.42
N ASP A 45 -12.21 25.05 -25.97
CA ASP A 45 -12.37 26.42 -26.47
C ASP A 45 -11.52 27.46 -25.70
N GLY A 46 -10.67 27.01 -24.75
CA GLY A 46 -9.77 27.86 -23.98
C GLY A 46 -10.45 28.69 -22.88
N ARG A 47 -11.72 28.41 -22.55
CA ARG A 47 -12.46 29.09 -21.48
C ARG A 47 -12.43 28.29 -20.17
N VAL A 48 -12.42 28.96 -19.03
CA VAL A 48 -12.47 28.33 -17.70
C VAL A 48 -13.87 27.73 -17.49
N VAL A 49 -13.95 26.42 -17.31
CA VAL A 49 -15.23 25.69 -17.22
C VAL A 49 -15.66 25.51 -15.76
N SER A 50 -14.72 25.56 -14.81
CA SER A 50 -15.01 25.45 -13.38
C SER A 50 -13.80 25.92 -12.55
N PHE A 51 -14.08 26.64 -11.47
CA PHE A 51 -13.21 26.67 -10.30
C PHE A 51 -13.63 25.51 -9.40
N PRO A 52 -12.72 24.60 -9.01
CA PRO A 52 -13.07 23.54 -8.06
C PRO A 52 -13.42 24.20 -6.73
N ASP A 53 -14.71 24.16 -6.36
CA ASP A 53 -15.18 24.57 -5.06
C ASP A 53 -14.50 23.69 -4.00
N PRO A 54 -13.67 24.25 -3.10
CA PRO A 54 -12.91 23.47 -2.13
C PRO A 54 -13.81 22.72 -1.13
N ASN A 55 -15.10 23.07 -1.06
CA ASN A 55 -16.10 22.36 -0.26
C ASN A 55 -16.83 21.24 -1.02
N ARG A 56 -16.53 21.03 -2.29
CA ARG A 56 -17.08 19.90 -3.03
C ARG A 56 -16.33 18.65 -2.58
N THR A 57 -16.91 17.92 -1.63
CA THR A 57 -16.49 16.56 -1.29
C THR A 57 -16.30 15.80 -2.59
N MET A 58 -15.06 15.48 -2.95
CA MET A 58 -14.81 14.61 -4.09
C MET A 58 -15.57 13.32 -3.80
N VAL A 59 -16.63 13.05 -4.55
CA VAL A 59 -17.29 11.75 -4.53
C VAL A 59 -16.19 10.78 -4.92
N MET A 60 -15.70 9.98 -3.96
CA MET A 60 -14.53 9.13 -4.17
C MET A 60 -14.78 8.26 -5.41
N PRO A 61 -14.04 8.46 -6.53
CA PRO A 61 -14.19 7.60 -7.71
C PRO A 61 -13.59 6.21 -7.46
N PHE A 62 -12.92 6.02 -6.31
CA PHE A 62 -12.32 4.78 -5.91
C PHE A 62 -13.37 3.89 -5.22
N VAL A 63 -13.97 3.01 -6.00
CA VAL A 63 -14.58 1.80 -5.44
C VAL A 63 -13.42 0.98 -4.87
N ARG A 64 -13.37 0.76 -3.55
CA ARG A 64 -12.47 -0.26 -2.99
C ARG A 64 -12.84 -1.56 -3.68
N ALA A 65 -11.93 -2.10 -4.50
CA ALA A 65 -12.04 -3.48 -4.93
C ALA A 65 -12.25 -4.32 -3.67
N THR A 66 -13.30 -5.14 -3.68
CA THR A 66 -13.71 -6.00 -2.57
C THR A 66 -12.47 -6.67 -1.96
N GLY A 67 -12.33 -6.54 -0.63
CA GLY A 67 -11.10 -6.72 0.16
C GLY A 67 -10.04 -7.64 -0.44
N SER A 68 -9.06 -7.06 -1.14
CA SER A 68 -7.86 -7.79 -1.53
C SER A 68 -6.87 -7.96 -0.37
N GLY A 69 -7.10 -7.26 0.75
CA GLY A 69 -6.30 -7.33 1.97
C GLY A 69 -6.94 -8.19 3.04
N PHE A 70 -6.17 -9.09 3.64
CA PHE A 70 -6.51 -9.91 4.80
C PHE A 70 -5.59 -9.56 5.96
N ILE A 71 -6.16 -9.40 7.14
CA ILE A 71 -5.40 -9.17 8.38
C ILE A 71 -5.44 -10.44 9.21
N PHE A 72 -4.28 -10.94 9.59
CA PHE A 72 -4.15 -12.14 10.39
C PHE A 72 -3.54 -11.82 11.75
N PRO A 73 -4.12 -12.33 12.85
CA PRO A 73 -3.39 -12.38 14.09
C PRO A 73 -2.31 -13.47 13.96
N ALA A 74 -1.07 -13.10 14.19
CA ALA A 74 0.08 -13.99 14.22
C ALA A 74 0.56 -14.13 15.67
N THR A 75 0.64 -15.38 16.15
CA THR A 75 1.15 -15.70 17.50
C THR A 75 2.35 -16.61 17.41
N SER A 76 3.03 -16.87 18.53
CA SER A 76 4.18 -17.79 18.57
C SER A 76 3.81 -19.24 18.28
N SER A 77 2.52 -19.57 18.34
CA SER A 77 1.96 -20.84 17.87
C SER A 77 1.40 -20.70 16.44
N PRO A 78 1.57 -21.72 15.57
CA PRO A 78 0.95 -21.73 14.26
C PRO A 78 -0.57 -21.62 14.35
N GLN A 79 -1.11 -20.60 13.70
CA GLN A 79 -2.55 -20.43 13.50
C GLN A 79 -2.87 -20.64 12.03
N GLN A 80 -4.09 -21.07 11.73
CA GLN A 80 -4.51 -21.39 10.38
C GLN A 80 -5.82 -20.71 10.03
N PHE A 81 -5.84 -20.10 8.86
CA PHE A 81 -6.93 -19.28 8.39
C PHE A 81 -7.33 -19.69 6.98
N LEU A 82 -8.63 -19.65 6.74
CA LEU A 82 -9.21 -19.76 5.42
C LEU A 82 -9.33 -18.37 4.83
N VAL A 83 -8.74 -18.17 3.65
CA VAL A 83 -8.87 -16.94 2.87
C VAL A 83 -9.31 -17.25 1.46
N THR A 84 -10.10 -16.35 0.88
CA THR A 84 -10.50 -16.46 -0.51
C THR A 84 -9.56 -15.62 -1.37
N GLN A 85 -8.64 -16.28 -2.05
CA GLN A 85 -7.77 -15.67 -3.05
C GLN A 85 -8.64 -15.13 -4.20
N PRO A 86 -8.58 -13.82 -4.49
CA PRO A 86 -9.34 -13.25 -5.61
C PRO A 86 -8.91 -13.84 -6.96
N THR A 87 -9.87 -13.99 -7.86
CA THR A 87 -9.63 -14.54 -9.21
C THR A 87 -8.63 -13.68 -9.98
N GLY A 88 -7.69 -14.33 -10.68
CA GLY A 88 -6.70 -13.64 -11.50
C GLY A 88 -5.55 -13.00 -10.72
N THR A 89 -5.40 -13.29 -9.42
CA THR A 89 -4.27 -12.78 -8.64
C THR A 89 -3.00 -13.60 -8.89
N THR A 90 -1.96 -12.90 -9.31
CA THR A 90 -0.64 -13.48 -9.64
C THR A 90 0.43 -13.10 -8.63
N THR A 91 0.18 -12.06 -7.84
CA THR A 91 1.10 -11.56 -6.82
C THR A 91 0.38 -11.34 -5.50
N TYR A 92 1.16 -11.31 -4.42
CA TYR A 92 0.70 -10.83 -3.14
C TYR A 92 1.76 -9.94 -2.51
N ARG A 93 1.32 -8.98 -1.70
CA ARG A 93 2.16 -8.11 -0.90
C ARG A 93 1.86 -8.38 0.55
N ALA A 94 2.89 -8.66 1.30
CA ALA A 94 2.83 -8.85 2.74
C ALA A 94 3.31 -7.58 3.43
N TYR A 95 2.70 -7.24 4.56
CA TYR A 95 3.19 -6.21 5.45
C TYR A 95 3.25 -6.75 6.88
N ASN A 96 4.46 -6.77 7.43
CA ASN A 96 4.71 -7.15 8.81
C ASN A 96 5.04 -5.89 9.65
N PRO A 97 4.10 -5.40 10.47
CA PRO A 97 4.34 -4.29 11.40
C PRO A 97 5.08 -4.73 12.68
N CYS A 98 5.26 -6.03 12.91
CA CYS A 98 5.83 -6.57 14.15
C CYS A 98 7.30 -6.12 14.29
N ALA A 99 7.59 -5.38 15.37
CA ALA A 99 8.92 -4.80 15.58
C ALA A 99 9.94 -5.80 16.16
N ALA A 100 9.46 -6.80 16.90
CA ALA A 100 10.28 -7.71 17.69
C ALA A 100 10.30 -9.15 17.14
N ALA A 101 9.58 -9.43 16.07
CA ALA A 101 9.51 -10.75 15.46
C ALA A 101 9.33 -10.67 13.95
N ASP A 102 9.82 -11.70 13.28
CA ASP A 102 9.49 -11.93 11.88
C ASP A 102 8.23 -12.80 11.81
N VAL A 103 7.50 -12.70 10.71
CA VAL A 103 6.30 -13.52 10.48
C VAL A 103 6.64 -14.60 9.47
N ARG A 104 6.23 -15.84 9.73
CA ARG A 104 6.25 -16.92 8.75
C ARG A 104 4.86 -17.21 8.26
N ILE A 105 4.74 -17.31 6.94
CA ILE A 105 3.50 -17.70 6.28
C ILE A 105 3.74 -18.90 5.38
N THR A 106 2.82 -19.86 5.40
CA THR A 106 2.82 -20.97 4.47
C THR A 106 1.41 -21.33 4.06
N SER A 107 1.28 -22.05 2.96
CA SER A 107 -0.01 -22.62 2.54
C SER A 107 -0.07 -24.07 2.90
N VAL A 108 -1.23 -24.51 3.37
CA VAL A 108 -1.42 -25.84 3.92
C VAL A 108 -2.58 -26.52 3.20
N SER A 109 -2.55 -27.84 3.09
CA SER A 109 -3.67 -28.62 2.58
C SER A 109 -4.64 -29.00 3.72
N ALA A 110 -5.93 -29.09 3.39
CA ALA A 110 -6.92 -29.68 4.29
C ALA A 110 -6.72 -31.21 4.38
N LEU A 111 -6.85 -31.79 5.57
CA LEU A 111 -6.85 -33.25 5.78
C LEU A 111 -8.24 -33.79 6.09
N GLU A 112 -9.15 -32.92 6.50
CA GLU A 112 -10.55 -33.18 6.79
C GLU A 112 -11.42 -32.11 6.09
N PRO A 113 -12.74 -32.33 5.96
CA PRO A 113 -13.65 -31.29 5.51
C PRO A 113 -13.46 -30.00 6.31
N ILE A 114 -13.40 -28.86 5.61
CA ILE A 114 -13.05 -27.58 6.22
C ILE A 114 -14.15 -27.14 7.17
N VAL A 115 -13.78 -26.98 8.45
CA VAL A 115 -14.61 -26.34 9.47
C VAL A 115 -13.86 -25.09 9.91
N ALA A 116 -14.54 -23.95 9.82
CA ALA A 116 -13.97 -22.66 10.17
C ALA A 116 -14.95 -21.81 10.97
N VAL A 117 -14.38 -20.96 11.82
CA VAL A 117 -15.11 -20.01 12.67
C VAL A 117 -14.71 -18.60 12.25
N ALA A 118 -15.70 -17.72 12.09
CA ALA A 118 -15.43 -16.32 11.77
C ALA A 118 -14.54 -15.69 12.85
N THR A 119 -13.57 -14.89 12.43
CA THR A 119 -12.77 -14.07 13.34
C THR A 119 -13.32 -12.65 13.38
N GLU A 120 -12.77 -11.80 14.24
CA GLU A 120 -13.06 -10.35 14.21
C GLU A 120 -12.50 -9.66 12.95
N TYR A 121 -11.58 -10.31 12.24
CA TYR A 121 -10.96 -9.79 11.03
C TYR A 121 -11.81 -10.08 9.78
N PRO A 122 -12.15 -9.05 8.97
CA PRO A 122 -12.96 -9.22 7.78
C PRO A 122 -12.34 -10.17 6.76
N GLY A 123 -13.12 -11.11 6.23
CA GLY A 123 -12.66 -12.06 5.20
C GLY A 123 -11.71 -13.14 5.71
N VAL A 124 -11.47 -13.21 7.03
CA VAL A 124 -10.59 -14.19 7.65
C VAL A 124 -11.40 -15.08 8.59
N ALA A 125 -11.43 -16.38 8.28
CA ALA A 125 -12.04 -17.39 9.15
C ALA A 125 -10.94 -18.31 9.70
N ARG A 126 -10.95 -18.55 11.02
CA ARG A 126 -9.99 -19.45 11.66
C ARG A 126 -10.44 -20.90 11.44
N ILE A 127 -9.53 -21.72 10.97
CA ILE A 127 -9.80 -23.14 10.73
C ILE A 127 -9.69 -23.92 12.04
N THR A 128 -10.65 -24.79 12.28
CA THR A 128 -10.71 -25.68 13.45
C THR A 128 -10.67 -27.16 13.09
N SER A 129 -10.95 -27.51 11.82
CA SER A 129 -10.75 -28.87 11.28
C SER A 129 -9.26 -29.21 11.14
N ARG A 130 -8.94 -30.51 11.07
CA ARG A 130 -7.55 -30.95 10.89
C ARG A 130 -6.98 -30.58 9.51
N THR A 131 -5.73 -30.15 9.52
CA THR A 131 -4.95 -29.74 8.34
C THR A 131 -3.54 -30.29 8.44
N GLY A 132 -2.73 -30.07 7.39
CA GLY A 132 -1.31 -30.44 7.39
C GLY A 132 -0.54 -29.83 8.57
N ALA A 133 0.47 -30.55 9.04
CA ALA A 133 1.38 -30.05 10.06
C ALA A 133 2.30 -28.96 9.47
N VAL A 134 2.61 -27.96 10.30
CA VAL A 134 3.47 -26.83 9.94
C VAL A 134 4.56 -26.74 11.01
N ASP A 135 5.82 -26.69 10.56
CA ASP A 135 6.96 -26.48 11.44
C ASP A 135 7.41 -25.01 11.43
N ARG A 136 8.23 -24.62 12.41
CA ARG A 136 8.72 -23.24 12.56
C ARG A 136 9.68 -22.76 11.47
N PHE A 137 10.17 -23.65 10.61
CA PHE A 137 11.10 -23.38 9.52
C PHE A 137 10.42 -23.39 8.15
N SER A 138 9.18 -23.88 8.09
CA SER A 138 8.37 -23.94 6.90
C SER A 138 7.86 -22.56 6.50
N GLY A 139 7.53 -22.44 5.21
CA GLY A 139 6.98 -21.21 4.65
C GLY A 139 8.00 -20.12 4.34
N THR A 140 7.45 -18.99 3.90
CA THR A 140 8.19 -17.77 3.61
C THR A 140 8.27 -16.92 4.87
N ARG A 141 9.44 -16.35 5.13
CA ARG A 141 9.72 -15.47 6.27
C ARG A 141 9.66 -14.03 5.80
N PHE A 142 8.92 -13.20 6.53
CA PHE A 142 8.79 -11.77 6.30
C PHE A 142 9.46 -11.02 7.44
N GLY A 143 10.49 -10.26 7.07
CA GLY A 143 11.06 -9.26 7.96
C GLY A 143 10.06 -8.14 8.24
N ARG A 144 10.43 -7.22 9.12
CA ARG A 144 9.64 -6.00 9.35
C ARG A 144 9.52 -5.19 8.05
N GLY A 145 8.32 -4.72 7.75
CA GLY A 145 8.02 -3.88 6.60
C GLY A 145 7.22 -4.59 5.53
N ALA A 146 7.23 -4.02 4.31
CA ALA A 146 6.47 -4.53 3.19
C ALA A 146 7.35 -5.32 2.23
N GLU A 147 6.88 -6.50 1.84
CA GLU A 147 7.54 -7.34 0.84
C GLU A 147 6.52 -7.78 -0.21
N THR A 148 6.92 -7.76 -1.47
CA THR A 148 6.09 -8.25 -2.59
C THR A 148 6.60 -9.60 -3.04
N LEU A 149 5.70 -10.55 -3.21
CA LEU A 149 6.03 -11.91 -3.62
C LEU A 149 5.12 -12.39 -4.76
N GLY A 150 5.69 -13.30 -5.57
CA GLY A 150 4.93 -14.05 -6.56
C GLY A 150 4.02 -15.08 -5.89
N SER A 151 2.81 -15.27 -6.44
CA SER A 151 1.86 -16.24 -5.91
C SER A 151 2.32 -17.67 -6.18
N ALA A 152 2.40 -18.48 -5.14
CA ALA A 152 2.52 -19.93 -5.27
C ALA A 152 1.14 -20.52 -5.57
N ALA A 153 1.10 -21.62 -6.33
CA ALA A 153 -0.13 -22.33 -6.66
C ALA A 153 -0.93 -22.69 -5.39
N ASN A 154 -2.26 -22.50 -5.46
CA ASN A 154 -3.15 -22.80 -4.34
C ASN A 154 -3.21 -24.33 -4.11
N PRO A 155 -2.79 -24.84 -2.94
CA PRO A 155 -2.76 -26.29 -2.67
C PRO A 155 -4.15 -26.94 -2.63
N MET A 156 -5.23 -26.16 -2.46
CA MET A 156 -6.60 -26.68 -2.45
C MET A 156 -7.28 -26.66 -3.82
N GLY A 157 -6.70 -25.98 -4.81
CA GLY A 157 -7.43 -25.62 -6.02
C GLY A 157 -8.58 -24.63 -5.76
N GLY A 158 -9.07 -23.98 -6.83
CA GLY A 158 -10.12 -22.98 -6.72
C GLY A 158 -9.70 -21.69 -5.98
N PRO A 159 -10.66 -20.87 -5.52
CA PRO A 159 -10.37 -19.57 -4.93
C PRO A 159 -10.05 -19.64 -3.43
N ASN A 160 -10.37 -20.73 -2.72
CA ASN A 160 -10.13 -20.81 -1.27
C ASN A 160 -8.75 -21.37 -0.97
N ARG A 161 -8.01 -20.74 -0.07
CA ARG A 161 -6.66 -21.13 0.35
C ARG A 161 -6.58 -21.22 1.87
N ILE A 162 -5.92 -22.25 2.37
CA ILE A 162 -5.57 -22.34 3.79
C ILE A 162 -4.17 -21.78 3.97
N VAL A 163 -4.07 -20.78 4.84
CA VAL A 163 -2.84 -20.09 5.16
C VAL A 163 -2.52 -20.33 6.62
N SER A 164 -1.31 -20.81 6.90
CA SER A 164 -0.78 -20.89 8.25
C SER A 164 0.19 -19.76 8.50
N ILE A 165 0.09 -19.15 9.68
CA ILE A 165 0.88 -18.01 10.09
C ILE A 165 1.39 -18.17 11.53
N MET A 166 2.62 -17.71 11.78
CA MET A 166 3.22 -17.65 13.12
C MET A 166 4.29 -16.57 13.19
N ILE A 167 4.55 -16.04 14.39
CA ILE A 167 5.73 -15.20 14.64
C ILE A 167 6.94 -16.07 15.00
N VAL A 168 8.12 -15.64 14.58
CA VAL A 168 9.39 -16.28 14.88
C VAL A 168 10.44 -15.25 15.32
N PRO A 169 11.41 -15.64 16.18
CA PRO A 169 12.46 -14.73 16.61
C PRO A 169 13.30 -14.25 15.43
N ILE A 170 13.67 -12.97 15.44
CA ILE A 170 14.57 -12.36 14.45
C ILE A 170 15.93 -13.09 14.52
N PRO A 171 16.58 -13.43 13.39
CA PRO A 171 17.83 -14.18 13.42
C PRO A 171 18.90 -13.38 14.16
N GLY A 172 19.61 -14.00 15.09
CA GLY A 172 20.63 -13.34 15.90
C GLY A 172 20.09 -12.52 17.09
N TYR A 173 18.77 -12.39 17.23
CA TYR A 173 18.12 -11.68 18.33
C TYR A 173 17.11 -12.60 19.02
N PRO A 174 17.56 -13.44 19.97
CA PRO A 174 16.64 -14.30 20.72
C PRO A 174 15.69 -13.44 21.55
N ALA A 175 14.39 -13.62 21.34
CA ALA A 175 13.32 -12.94 22.06
C ALA A 175 12.31 -13.96 22.57
N ASP A 176 11.78 -13.74 23.78
CA ASP A 176 10.60 -14.47 24.25
C ASP A 176 9.37 -13.88 23.55
N LEU A 177 8.71 -14.72 22.75
CA LEU A 177 7.52 -14.37 21.98
C LEU A 177 6.25 -14.95 22.61
N SER A 178 6.35 -15.51 23.82
CA SER A 178 5.19 -16.01 24.55
C SER A 178 4.26 -14.84 24.91
N GLY A 179 2.98 -14.94 24.53
CA GLY A 179 1.99 -13.88 24.74
C GLY A 179 2.04 -12.71 23.74
N MET A 180 2.97 -12.70 22.78
CA MET A 180 2.98 -11.71 21.71
C MET A 180 2.00 -12.08 20.59
N THR A 181 1.21 -11.10 20.16
CA THR A 181 0.34 -11.18 18.99
C THR A 181 0.66 -10.00 18.08
N CYS A 182 0.87 -10.26 16.79
CA CYS A 182 1.11 -9.24 15.78
C CYS A 182 0.06 -9.35 14.67
N GLU A 183 -0.39 -8.21 14.14
CA GLU A 183 -1.34 -8.17 13.02
C GLU A 183 -0.56 -8.15 11.71
N PHE A 184 -0.63 -9.21 10.94
CA PHE A 184 0.05 -9.32 9.65
C PHE A 184 -0.94 -9.06 8.52
N GLU A 185 -0.57 -8.21 7.56
CA GLU A 185 -1.43 -7.91 6.42
C GLU A 185 -0.95 -8.64 5.17
N LEU A 186 -1.90 -9.24 4.44
CA LEU A 186 -1.66 -9.87 3.15
C LEU A 186 -2.60 -9.30 2.11
N MET A 187 -2.04 -8.66 1.10
CA MET A 187 -2.78 -8.05 0.01
C MET A 187 -2.56 -8.84 -1.27
N TYR A 188 -3.62 -9.25 -1.95
CA TYR A 188 -3.52 -9.86 -3.26
C TYR A 188 -3.54 -8.82 -4.37
N GLY A 189 -2.75 -9.05 -5.42
CA GLY A 189 -2.65 -8.19 -6.59
C GLY A 189 -2.47 -9.01 -7.87
N ASN A 190 -2.42 -8.31 -9.00
CA ASN A 190 -2.22 -8.92 -10.31
C ASN A 190 -0.98 -8.37 -11.02
N GLY A 191 0.07 -8.01 -10.27
CA GLY A 191 1.37 -7.56 -10.80
C GLY A 191 1.27 -6.75 -12.09
N GLY A 192 0.76 -5.51 -12.00
CA GLY A 192 0.72 -4.55 -13.10
C GLY A 192 1.80 -3.50 -12.95
#